data_AF-A0ABC8SX33-F1
#
_entry.id   AF-A0ABC8SX33-F1
#
_cell.length_a   1.000
_cell.length_b   1.000
_cell.length_c   1.000
_cell.angle_alpha   90.00
_cell.angle_beta   90.00
_cell.angle_gamma   90.00
#
_symmetry.space_group_name_H-M   'P 1'
#
loop_
_entity.id
_entity.type
_entity.pdbx_description
1 polymer ?
#
loop_
_entity_poly.entity_id
_entity_poly.type
_entity_poly.pdbx_seq_one_letter_code
_entity_poly.pdbx_strand_id
1 'polypeptide(L)'
;MQVERVQALSHGGLHELPAQFIRPAHERPENSKAIEGMTVPVISLLLPHDELVHELSKACSEWGVFLMTDYGISASLIPRLQTAGQEFFNLPPEERRKLCK
;
A
#
# COMPACT_ATOMS: atom_id res chain seq x y z
N MET A 1 -8.87 3.38 -26.96
CA MET A 1 -7.94 4.22 -26.17
C MET A 1 -6.85 3.31 -25.65
N GLN A 2 -5.60 3.51 -26.08
CA GLN A 2 -4.47 2.70 -25.64
C GLN A 2 -4.10 3.13 -24.23
N VAL A 3 -4.22 2.24 -23.24
CA VAL A 3 -3.87 2.57 -21.85
C VAL A 3 -2.38 2.33 -21.68
N GLU A 4 -1.60 3.40 -21.66
CA GLU A 4 -0.18 3.33 -21.32
C GLU A 4 0.01 2.97 -19.85
N ARG A 5 1.05 2.19 -19.56
CA ARG A 5 1.40 1.81 -18.19
C ARG A 5 1.92 3.05 -17.44
N VAL A 6 1.41 3.29 -16.23
CA VAL A 6 1.81 4.43 -15.38
C VAL A 6 3.33 4.50 -15.16
N GLN A 7 4.01 3.36 -15.05
CA GLN A 7 5.47 3.35 -14.95
C GLN A 7 6.16 3.86 -16.22
N ALA A 8 5.67 3.56 -17.42
CA ALA A 8 6.26 4.09 -18.65
C ALA A 8 6.08 5.61 -18.72
N LEU A 9 4.89 6.08 -18.35
CA LEU A 9 4.56 7.50 -18.22
C LEU A 9 5.48 8.22 -17.22
N SER A 10 5.75 7.61 -16.05
CA SER A 10 6.62 8.23 -15.03
C SER A 10 8.07 8.37 -15.48
N HIS A 11 8.59 7.42 -16.28
CA HIS A 11 9.96 7.48 -16.81
C HIS A 11 10.08 8.38 -18.04
N GLY A 12 8.96 8.66 -18.73
CA GLY A 12 8.91 9.48 -19.94
C GLY A 12 9.06 10.99 -19.72
N GLY A 13 9.24 11.46 -18.48
CA GLY A 13 9.47 12.88 -18.19
C GLY A 13 8.24 13.76 -18.42
N LEU A 14 7.09 13.35 -17.88
CA LEU A 14 5.85 14.12 -17.99
C LEU A 14 6.02 15.54 -17.40
N HIS A 15 5.67 16.55 -18.20
CA HIS A 15 5.56 17.94 -17.73
C HIS A 15 4.22 18.22 -17.05
N GLU A 16 3.16 17.51 -17.45
CA GLU A 16 1.81 17.65 -16.90
C GLU A 16 1.15 16.26 -16.74
N LEU A 17 0.26 16.14 -15.76
CA LEU A 17 -0.46 14.89 -15.49
C LEU A 17 -1.59 14.70 -16.53
N PRO A 18 -1.67 13.55 -17.22
CA PRO A 18 -2.76 13.30 -18.16
C PRO A 18 -4.13 13.39 -17.49
N ALA A 19 -5.11 13.98 -18.18
CA ALA A 19 -6.42 14.30 -17.63
C ALA A 19 -7.15 13.10 -16.99
N GLN A 20 -6.94 11.89 -17.51
CA GLN A 20 -7.52 10.64 -16.98
C GLN A 20 -7.03 10.25 -15.57
N PHE A 21 -5.90 10.80 -15.11
CA PHE A 21 -5.38 10.59 -13.75
C PHE A 21 -5.73 11.74 -12.80
N ILE A 22 -6.31 12.84 -13.30
CA ILE A 22 -6.76 13.96 -12.48
C ILE A 22 -8.06 13.57 -11.79
N ARG A 23 -8.03 13.51 -10.46
CA ARG A 23 -9.22 13.21 -9.65
C ARG A 23 -10.23 14.37 -9.67
N PRO A 24 -11.54 14.08 -9.48
CA PRO A 24 -12.54 15.10 -9.21
C PRO A 24 -12.08 16.04 -8.10
N ALA A 25 -12.49 17.31 -8.14
CA ALA A 25 -11.99 18.34 -7.22
C ALA A 25 -12.01 17.89 -5.75
N HIS A 26 -13.10 17.27 -5.29
CA HIS A 26 -13.28 16.82 -3.91
C HIS A 26 -12.40 15.62 -3.48
N GLU A 27 -11.83 14.87 -4.43
CA GLU A 27 -10.91 13.74 -4.17
C GLU A 27 -9.43 14.12 -4.32
N ARG A 28 -9.13 15.38 -4.64
CA ARG A 28 -7.74 15.82 -4.85
C ARG A 28 -6.96 15.81 -3.53
N PRO A 29 -5.63 15.55 -3.57
CA PRO A 29 -4.81 15.47 -2.36
C PRO A 29 -4.88 16.69 -1.44
N GLU A 30 -5.06 17.90 -2.01
CA GLU A 30 -5.22 19.14 -1.22
C GLU A 30 -6.41 19.10 -0.25
N ASN A 31 -7.41 18.26 -0.55
CA ASN A 31 -8.64 18.09 0.23
C ASN A 31 -8.56 16.91 1.22
N SER A 32 -7.47 16.14 1.20
CA SER A 32 -7.23 14.97 2.06
C SER A 32 -6.26 15.29 3.18
N LYS A 33 -6.62 16.22 4.08
CA LYS A 33 -5.79 16.56 5.24
C LYS A 33 -5.85 15.46 6.29
N ALA A 34 -4.70 15.11 6.85
CA ALA A 34 -4.63 14.22 7.99
C ALA A 34 -5.41 14.84 9.17
N ILE A 35 -6.18 14.00 9.87
CA ILE A 35 -6.84 14.40 11.11
C ILE A 35 -5.79 14.30 12.21
N GLU A 36 -5.43 15.44 12.81
CA GLU A 36 -4.47 15.47 13.91
C GLU A 36 -4.94 14.60 15.09
N GLY A 37 -4.02 13.81 15.65
CA GLY A 37 -4.31 12.90 16.75
C GLY A 37 -4.99 11.59 16.37
N MET A 38 -5.30 11.36 15.09
CA MET A 38 -5.86 10.09 14.62
C MET A 38 -4.76 9.18 14.08
N THR A 39 -4.44 8.12 14.82
CA THR A 39 -3.45 7.10 14.41
C THR A 39 -4.10 5.73 14.28
N VAL A 40 -3.77 5.02 13.21
CA VAL A 40 -4.24 3.64 12.98
C VAL A 40 -3.81 2.75 14.17
N PRO A 41 -4.70 1.90 14.70
CA PRO A 41 -4.37 1.01 15.82
C PRO A 41 -3.16 0.12 15.49
N VAL A 42 -2.29 -0.08 16.48
CA VAL A 42 -1.14 -1.00 16.38
C VAL A 42 -1.33 -2.11 17.42
N ILE A 43 -1.45 -3.36 16.96
CA ILE A 43 -1.77 -4.51 17.81
C ILE A 43 -0.60 -5.49 17.79
N SER A 44 -0.09 -5.83 18.97
CA SER A 44 0.93 -6.88 19.13
C SER A 44 0.27 -8.25 19.26
N LEU A 45 0.79 -9.25 18.52
CA LEU A 45 0.34 -10.64 18.68
C LEU A 45 0.91 -11.33 19.94
N LEU A 46 1.76 -10.66 20.71
CA LEU A 46 2.25 -11.17 22.00
C LEU A 46 1.32 -10.87 23.17
N LEU A 47 0.24 -10.12 22.94
CA LEU A 47 -0.77 -9.88 23.96
C LEU A 47 -1.39 -11.21 24.43
N PRO A 48 -1.82 -11.29 25.72
CA PRO A 48 -2.63 -12.41 26.19
C PRO A 48 -3.85 -12.62 25.31
N HIS A 49 -4.26 -13.88 25.11
CA HIS A 49 -5.34 -14.25 24.18
C HIS A 49 -6.59 -13.37 24.29
N ASP A 50 -7.12 -13.18 25.51
CA ASP A 50 -8.36 -12.44 25.71
C ASP A 50 -8.21 -10.94 25.41
N GLU A 51 -7.04 -10.37 25.70
CA GLU A 51 -6.71 -8.98 25.37
C GLU A 51 -6.52 -8.79 23.86
N LEU A 52 -5.82 -9.72 23.21
CA LEU A 52 -5.65 -9.73 21.77
C LEU A 52 -7.00 -9.81 21.03
N VAL A 53 -7.88 -10.71 21.46
CA VAL A 53 -9.22 -10.85 20.87
C VAL A 53 -10.04 -9.57 21.07
N HIS A 54 -9.95 -8.95 22.25
CA HIS A 54 -10.61 -7.69 22.53
C HIS A 54 -10.12 -6.56 21.61
N GLU A 55 -8.81 -6.33 21.55
CA GLU A 55 -8.21 -5.28 20.72
C GLU A 55 -8.46 -5.49 19.23
N LEU A 56 -8.39 -6.74 18.74
CA LEU A 56 -8.74 -7.08 17.36
C LEU A 56 -10.21 -6.79 17.07
N SER A 57 -11.13 -7.21 17.94
CA SER A 57 -12.56 -6.96 17.76
C SER A 57 -12.84 -5.45 17.71
N LYS A 58 -12.19 -4.68 18.59
CA LYS A 58 -12.32 -3.23 18.64
C LYS A 58 -11.79 -2.57 17.37
N ALA A 59 -10.57 -2.89 16.96
CA ALA A 59 -9.99 -2.31 15.75
C ALA A 59 -10.77 -2.69 14.48
N CYS A 60 -11.23 -3.94 14.37
CA CYS A 60 -12.08 -4.36 13.25
C CYS A 60 -13.41 -3.60 13.21
N SER A 61 -14.03 -3.35 14.36
CA SER A 61 -15.36 -2.72 14.43
C SER A 61 -15.30 -1.20 14.28
N GLU A 62 -14.29 -0.56 14.86
CA GLU A 62 -14.16 0.91 14.88
C GLU A 62 -13.38 1.45 13.67
N TRP A 63 -12.37 0.72 13.20
CA TRP A 63 -11.46 1.18 12.15
C TRP A 63 -11.56 0.38 10.84
N GLY A 64 -11.80 -0.93 10.92
CA GLY A 64 -11.72 -1.83 9.76
C GLY A 64 -10.30 -2.05 9.22
N VAL A 65 -9.28 -1.42 9.83
CA VAL A 65 -7.85 -1.57 9.51
C VAL A 65 -7.02 -1.38 10.77
N PHE A 66 -5.90 -2.10 10.87
CA PHE A 66 -4.91 -1.97 11.94
C PHE A 66 -3.54 -2.39 11.44
N LEU A 67 -2.50 -1.98 12.16
CA LEU A 67 -1.13 -2.45 11.98
C LEU A 67 -0.86 -3.55 13.01
N MET A 68 -0.09 -4.57 12.62
CA MET A 68 0.19 -5.72 13.46
C MET A 68 1.70 -5.82 13.72
N THR A 69 2.09 -6.07 14.97
CA THR A 69 3.47 -6.33 15.38
C THR A 69 3.63 -7.71 15.99
N ASP A 70 4.88 -8.14 16.15
CA ASP A 70 5.24 -9.40 16.81
C ASP A 70 4.59 -10.65 16.19
N TYR A 71 4.40 -10.60 14.87
CA TYR A 71 3.73 -11.61 14.06
C TYR A 71 4.57 -12.89 13.83
N GLY A 72 5.73 -13.03 14.47
CA GLY A 72 6.57 -14.23 14.40
C GLY A 72 7.25 -14.50 13.04
N ILE A 73 7.10 -13.61 12.06
CA ILE A 73 7.76 -13.72 10.75
C ILE A 73 9.16 -13.12 10.86
N SER A 74 10.14 -13.77 10.21
CA SER A 74 11.51 -13.28 10.16
C SER A 74 11.56 -11.83 9.65
N ALA A 75 12.27 -10.98 10.38
CA ALA A 75 12.53 -9.59 9.97
C ALA A 75 13.22 -9.49 8.59
N SER A 76 13.87 -10.56 8.11
CA SER A 76 14.49 -10.62 6.78
C SER A 76 13.49 -10.87 5.64
N LEU A 77 12.30 -11.41 5.93
CA LEU A 77 11.35 -11.83 4.89
C LEU A 77 10.76 -10.64 4.15
N ILE A 78 10.30 -9.62 4.87
CA ILE A 78 9.67 -8.43 4.27
C ILE A 78 10.67 -7.70 3.34
N PRO A 79 11.92 -7.40 3.76
CA PRO A 79 12.91 -6.81 2.87
C PRO A 79 13.16 -7.66 1.61
N ARG A 80 13.31 -8.99 1.75
CA ARG A 80 13.53 -9.89 0.61
C ARG A 80 12.34 -9.89 -0.36
N LEU A 81 11.12 -9.88 0.17
CA LEU A 81 9.91 -9.77 -0.64
C LEU A 81 9.84 -8.43 -1.38
N GLN A 82 10.20 -7.33 -0.71
CA GLN A 82 10.29 -6.01 -1.33
C GLN A 82 11.35 -5.98 -2.44
N THR A 83 12.53 -6.56 -2.22
CA THR A 83 13.58 -6.70 -3.24
C THR A 83 13.09 -7.50 -4.45
N ALA A 84 12.49 -8.67 -4.23
CA ALA A 84 11.96 -9.49 -5.32
C ALA A 84 10.86 -8.76 -6.12
N GLY A 85 10.00 -7.99 -5.43
CA GLY A 85 9.01 -7.12 -6.07
C GLY A 85 9.65 -6.02 -6.91
N GLN A 86 10.67 -5.34 -6.39
CA GLN A 86 11.42 -4.33 -7.13
C GLN A 86 12.10 -4.92 -8.37
N GLU A 87 12.77 -6.06 -8.23
CA GLU A 87 13.39 -6.79 -9.34
C GLU A 87 12.35 -7.09 -10.44
N PHE A 88 11.18 -7.60 -10.06
CA PHE A 88 10.08 -7.85 -10.99
C PHE A 88 9.61 -6.59 -11.73
N PHE A 89 9.43 -5.47 -11.03
CA PHE A 89 8.99 -4.22 -11.66
C PHE A 89 10.09 -3.52 -12.47
N ASN A 90 11.36 -3.88 -12.27
CA ASN A 90 12.51 -3.41 -13.03
C ASN A 90 12.80 -4.26 -14.29
N LEU A 91 12.16 -5.42 -14.45
CA LEU A 91 12.27 -6.21 -15.68
C LEU A 91 11.81 -5.41 -16.91
N PRO A 92 12.34 -5.73 -18.10
CA PRO A 92 11.82 -5.19 -19.35
C PRO A 92 10.30 -5.38 -19.47
N PRO A 93 9.55 -4.41 -19.99
CA PRO A 93 8.09 -4.48 -20.08
C PRO A 93 7.58 -5.76 -20.75
N GLU A 94 8.26 -6.24 -21.79
CA GLU A 94 7.90 -7.46 -22.52
C GLU A 94 8.07 -8.73 -21.68
N GLU A 95 9.12 -8.81 -20.87
CA GLU A 95 9.35 -9.95 -19.98
C GLU A 95 8.33 -9.97 -18.85
N ARG A 96 8.09 -8.81 -18.23
CA ARG A 96 7.08 -8.67 -17.19
C ARG A 96 5.68 -8.99 -17.69
N ARG A 97 5.33 -8.61 -18.93
CA ARG A 97 4.02 -8.89 -19.54
C ARG A 97 3.76 -10.38 -19.68
N LYS A 98 4.79 -11.22 -19.90
CA LYS A 98 4.64 -12.68 -19.95
C LYS A 98 4.21 -13.27 -18.60
N LEU A 99 4.52 -12.59 -17.50
CA LEU A 99 4.22 -13.01 -16.12
C LEU A 99 2.89 -12.46 -15.60
N CYS A 100 2.42 -11.33 -16.15
CA CYS A 100 1.10 -10.79 -15.88
C CYS A 100 0.07 -11.38 -16.85
N LYS A 101 -0.61 -12.45 -16.44
CA LYS A 101 -1.79 -12.97 -17.17
C LYS A 101 -3.01 -12.08 -16.97
#